data_AF-A0A6J1NHM8-F1
#
_entry.id   AF-A0A6J1NHM8-F1
#
_cell.length_a   1.000
_cell.length_b   1.000
_cell.length_c   1.000
_cell.angle_alpha   90.00
_cell.angle_beta   90.00
_cell.angle_gamma   90.00
#
_symmetry.space_group_name_H-M   'P 1'
#
loop_
_entity.id
_entity.type
_entity.pdbx_description
1 polymer ?
#
loop_
_entity_poly.entity_id
_entity_poly.type
_entity_poly.pdbx_seq_one_letter_code
_entity_poly.pdbx_strand_id
1 'polypeptide(L)'
;MDAIYVEQFLDCFRRFITLCQLDNWPNDDTLHKQIQNAFLLAQHIEKCRHRMIEKNILNVFIDVLSKKINAPSLMIKNCISEPPRCILKKIITSSANIDLMDAGFTIFLDLYSEDKLKVYLSDIMLEAASKKTLVDNVSTELSKSYQLEFNSQIFLTKIECNNGSVQLINEMLKDCKQDMVDMMVVCLINKNPKYSDKVKTIVKGLTKVMASQDIVYKNFWKLLFRTEEDKFIQMCLNHGDIFELICTALIDCGKSIEGKMSREYFYIDLSYSEMSLNVQKICDNGNLKLVFLDLIYQSKDNIGFWEREFKV
;
A
#
# COMPACT_ATOMS: atom_id res chain seq x y z
N MET A 1 -6.46 -56.57 10.40
CA MET A 1 -7.27 -55.76 9.47
C MET A 1 -7.02 -54.27 9.73
N ASP A 2 -7.11 -53.80 10.98
CA ASP A 2 -6.92 -52.38 11.34
C ASP A 2 -5.55 -51.79 11.00
N ALA A 3 -4.46 -52.53 11.15
CA ALA A 3 -3.12 -52.07 10.77
C ALA A 3 -2.99 -51.76 9.27
N ILE A 4 -3.66 -52.53 8.41
CA ILE A 4 -3.62 -52.37 6.95
C ILE A 4 -4.35 -51.07 6.55
N TYR A 5 -5.50 -50.78 7.17
CA TYR A 5 -6.23 -49.53 6.93
C TYR A 5 -5.45 -48.29 7.40
N VAL A 6 -4.75 -48.40 8.54
CA VAL A 6 -3.89 -47.32 9.04
C VAL A 6 -2.71 -47.07 8.10
N GLU A 7 -2.10 -48.12 7.54
CA GLU A 7 -1.02 -47.96 6.56
C GLU A 7 -1.51 -47.34 5.25
N GLN A 8 -2.64 -47.81 4.69
CA GLN A 8 -3.23 -47.20 3.48
C GLN A 8 -3.58 -45.72 3.69
N PHE A 9 -4.06 -45.38 4.89
CA PHE A 9 -4.33 -44.00 5.26
C PHE A 9 -3.06 -43.14 5.29
N LEU A 10 -1.98 -43.63 5.92
CA LEU A 10 -0.70 -42.92 5.97
C LEU A 10 -0.05 -42.81 4.58
N ASP A 11 -0.17 -43.84 3.75
CA ASP A 11 0.32 -43.84 2.38
C ASP A 11 -0.36 -42.79 1.51
N CYS A 12 -1.65 -42.53 1.75
CA CYS A 12 -2.36 -41.44 1.08
C CYS A 12 -1.71 -40.07 1.34
N PHE A 13 -1.42 -39.76 2.60
CA PHE A 13 -0.74 -38.51 2.98
C PHE A 13 0.69 -38.48 2.47
N ARG A 14 1.41 -39.60 2.53
CA ARG A 14 2.77 -39.71 2.00
C ARG A 14 2.81 -39.42 0.50
N ARG A 15 1.93 -40.03 -0.28
CA ARG A 15 1.83 -39.79 -1.73
C ARG A 15 1.60 -38.33 -2.06
N PHE A 16 0.74 -37.66 -1.30
CA PHE A 16 0.48 -36.23 -1.49
C PHE A 16 1.69 -35.35 -1.13
N ILE A 17 2.33 -35.61 0.02
CA ILE A 17 3.52 -34.87 0.44
C ILE A 17 4.64 -35.04 -0.58
N THR A 18 4.88 -36.28 -1.03
CA THR A 18 5.85 -36.57 -2.09
C THR A 18 5.51 -35.82 -3.38
N LEU A 19 4.24 -35.78 -3.79
CA LEU A 19 3.80 -35.01 -4.95
C LEU A 19 4.11 -33.52 -4.80
N CYS A 20 3.85 -32.93 -3.63
CA CYS A 20 4.17 -31.53 -3.36
C CYS A 20 5.68 -31.23 -3.37
N GLN A 21 6.52 -32.23 -3.11
CA GLN A 21 7.99 -32.11 -3.09
C GLN A 21 8.65 -32.34 -4.45
N LEU A 22 7.93 -32.88 -5.45
CA LEU A 22 8.53 -33.14 -6.77
C LEU A 22 8.84 -31.82 -7.46
N ASP A 23 10.10 -31.49 -7.68
CA ASP A 23 10.49 -30.21 -8.31
C ASP A 23 9.90 -30.05 -9.71
N ASN A 24 9.99 -31.10 -10.54
CA ASN A 24 9.59 -31.09 -11.96
C ASN A 24 8.17 -31.62 -12.20
N TRP A 25 7.23 -31.29 -11.31
CA TRP A 25 5.82 -31.66 -11.47
C TRP A 25 4.88 -30.44 -11.32
N PRO A 26 3.88 -30.27 -12.19
CA PRO A 26 3.70 -30.98 -13.48
C PRO A 26 4.81 -30.64 -14.48
N ASN A 27 4.96 -31.48 -15.49
CA ASN A 27 5.81 -31.30 -16.66
C ASN A 27 4.98 -31.52 -17.94
N ASP A 28 5.57 -31.31 -19.12
CA ASP A 28 4.85 -31.41 -20.40
C ASP A 28 4.29 -32.81 -20.71
N ASP A 29 4.82 -33.85 -20.06
CA ASP A 29 4.32 -35.23 -20.16
C ASP A 29 3.19 -35.54 -19.16
N THR A 30 2.84 -34.60 -18.28
CA THR A 30 1.83 -34.80 -17.25
C THR A 30 0.44 -34.85 -17.88
N LEU A 31 -0.27 -35.96 -17.70
CA LEU A 31 -1.59 -36.16 -18.27
C LEU A 31 -2.68 -35.45 -17.44
N HIS A 32 -3.75 -35.01 -18.10
CA HIS A 32 -4.94 -34.44 -17.46
C HIS A 32 -5.46 -35.30 -16.28
N LYS A 33 -5.48 -36.63 -16.45
CA LYS A 33 -5.91 -37.57 -15.40
C LYS A 33 -5.00 -37.53 -14.16
N GLN A 34 -3.71 -37.26 -14.32
CA GLN A 34 -2.78 -37.13 -13.19
C GLN A 34 -3.05 -35.84 -12.40
N ILE A 35 -3.37 -34.73 -13.10
CA ILE A 35 -3.81 -33.48 -12.47
C ILE A 35 -5.12 -33.69 -11.71
N GLN A 36 -6.09 -34.38 -12.31
CA GLN A 36 -7.36 -34.72 -11.66
C GLN A 36 -7.15 -35.56 -10.40
N ASN A 37 -6.31 -36.59 -10.47
CA ASN A 37 -5.97 -37.43 -9.32
C ASN A 37 -5.28 -36.63 -8.21
N ALA A 38 -4.43 -35.65 -8.56
CA ALA A 38 -3.77 -34.79 -7.59
C ALA A 38 -4.79 -33.93 -6.81
N PHE A 39 -5.76 -33.32 -7.51
CA PHE A 39 -6.81 -32.55 -6.84
C PHE A 39 -7.78 -33.41 -6.04
N LEU A 40 -8.10 -34.63 -6.50
CA LEU A 40 -8.91 -35.58 -5.72
C LEU A 40 -8.18 -36.02 -4.44
N LEU A 41 -6.87 -36.23 -4.52
CA LEU A 41 -6.03 -36.54 -3.37
C LEU A 41 -6.00 -35.36 -2.39
N ALA A 42 -5.83 -34.13 -2.89
CA ALA A 42 -5.89 -32.92 -2.10
C ALA A 42 -7.26 -32.75 -1.40
N GLN A 43 -8.36 -33.01 -2.11
CA GLN A 43 -9.71 -32.95 -1.56
C GLN A 43 -9.91 -33.96 -0.43
N HIS A 44 -9.38 -35.17 -0.61
CA HIS A 44 -9.44 -36.20 0.42
C HIS A 44 -8.68 -35.77 1.67
N ILE A 45 -7.48 -35.23 1.51
CA ILE A 45 -6.66 -34.74 2.63
C ILE A 45 -7.31 -33.56 3.33
N GLU A 46 -7.93 -32.64 2.59
CA GLU A 46 -8.67 -31.51 3.16
C GLU A 46 -9.84 -31.99 4.04
N LYS A 47 -10.61 -32.98 3.56
CA LYS A 47 -11.69 -33.62 4.34
C LYS A 47 -11.16 -34.31 5.59
N CYS A 48 -10.04 -35.03 5.48
CA CYS A 48 -9.40 -35.67 6.63
C CYS A 48 -8.88 -34.64 7.64
N ARG A 49 -8.25 -33.56 7.18
CA ARG A 49 -7.81 -32.44 8.01
C ARG A 49 -8.97 -31.86 8.79
N HIS A 50 -10.10 -31.57 8.14
CA HIS A 50 -11.27 -30.99 8.80
C HIS A 50 -11.72 -31.87 9.98
N ARG A 51 -11.85 -33.19 9.74
CA ARG A 51 -12.20 -34.17 10.79
C ARG A 51 -11.16 -34.27 11.90
N MET A 52 -9.86 -34.14 11.59
CA MET A 52 -8.80 -34.14 12.60
C MET A 52 -8.79 -32.86 13.44
N ILE A 53 -9.16 -31.72 12.87
CA ILE A 53 -9.31 -30.45 13.58
C ILE A 53 -10.50 -30.56 14.54
N GLU A 54 -11.65 -31.03 14.08
CA GLU A 54 -12.84 -31.26 14.93
C GLU A 54 -12.54 -32.15 16.13
N LYS A 55 -11.68 -33.15 15.94
CA LYS A 55 -11.25 -34.09 17.00
C LYS A 55 -10.04 -33.62 17.81
N ASN A 56 -9.48 -32.45 17.49
CA ASN A 56 -8.27 -31.89 18.12
C ASN A 56 -7.04 -32.83 18.09
N ILE A 57 -6.89 -33.62 17.02
CA ILE A 57 -5.79 -34.58 16.85
C ILE A 57 -4.79 -34.20 15.76
N LEU A 58 -5.04 -33.11 15.01
CA LEU A 58 -4.25 -32.75 13.83
C LEU A 58 -2.74 -32.58 14.15
N ASN A 59 -2.39 -31.89 15.23
CA ASN A 59 -0.99 -31.64 15.57
C ASN A 59 -0.25 -32.95 15.92
N VAL A 60 -0.88 -33.83 16.71
CA VAL A 60 -0.34 -35.15 17.05
C VAL A 60 -0.16 -35.99 15.79
N PHE A 61 -1.12 -35.93 14.86
CA PHE A 61 -1.03 -36.63 13.59
C PHE A 61 0.14 -36.12 12.73
N ILE A 62 0.32 -34.80 12.61
CA ILE A 62 1.45 -34.20 11.90
C ILE A 62 2.79 -34.64 12.50
N ASP A 63 2.90 -34.69 13.82
CA ASP A 63 4.12 -35.13 14.50
C ASP A 63 4.44 -36.60 14.21
N VAL A 64 3.43 -37.49 14.23
CA VAL A 64 3.60 -38.90 13.87
C VAL A 64 3.99 -39.06 12.39
N LEU A 65 3.32 -38.30 11.52
CA LEU A 65 3.56 -38.34 10.08
C LEU A 65 4.98 -37.83 9.73
N SER A 66 5.46 -36.80 10.42
CA SER A 66 6.81 -36.24 10.25
C SER A 66 7.90 -37.26 10.55
N LYS A 67 7.73 -38.02 11.63
CA LYS A 67 8.65 -39.11 12.02
C LYS A 67 8.62 -40.28 11.05
N LYS A 68 7.45 -40.57 10.45
CA LYS A 68 7.31 -41.69 9.49
C LYS A 68 7.85 -41.36 8.10
N ILE A 69 7.76 -40.10 7.67
CA ILE A 69 8.16 -39.66 6.32
C ILE A 69 9.57 -39.04 6.32
N ASN A 70 10.19 -38.83 7.50
CA ASN A 70 11.47 -38.13 7.64
C ASN A 70 11.47 -36.74 6.97
N ALA A 71 10.36 -36.01 7.11
CA ALA A 71 10.21 -34.65 6.58
C ALA A 71 9.95 -33.64 7.71
N PRO A 72 10.38 -32.37 7.58
CA PRO A 72 10.16 -31.36 8.60
C PRO A 72 8.68 -31.18 8.92
N SER A 73 8.32 -31.12 10.20
CA SER A 73 6.93 -30.93 10.66
C SER A 73 6.29 -29.67 10.08
N LEU A 74 7.07 -28.58 9.97
CA LEU A 74 6.62 -27.33 9.35
C LEU A 74 6.22 -27.52 7.89
N MET A 75 7.00 -28.29 7.13
CA MET A 75 6.74 -28.55 5.73
C MET A 75 5.46 -29.37 5.54
N ILE A 76 5.29 -30.41 6.36
CA ILE A 76 4.07 -31.23 6.38
C ILE A 76 2.85 -30.39 6.75
N LYS A 77 3.00 -29.52 7.76
CA LYS A 77 1.95 -28.61 8.20
C LYS A 77 1.50 -27.69 7.06
N ASN A 78 2.44 -27.16 6.28
CA ASN A 78 2.14 -26.30 5.13
C ASN A 78 1.44 -27.06 4.00
N CYS A 79 1.83 -28.31 3.72
CA CYS A 79 1.15 -29.15 2.73
C CYS A 79 -0.29 -29.50 3.16
N ILE A 80 -0.50 -29.79 4.45
CA ILE A 80 -1.79 -30.24 4.95
C ILE A 80 -2.73 -29.07 5.25
N SER A 81 -2.22 -27.87 5.56
CA SER A 81 -3.05 -26.71 5.91
C SER A 81 -4.00 -26.31 4.79
N GLU A 82 -3.49 -26.26 3.55
CA GLU A 82 -4.27 -25.92 2.36
C GLU A 82 -3.89 -26.83 1.17
N PRO A 83 -4.34 -28.10 1.18
CA PRO A 83 -3.89 -29.09 0.20
C PRO A 83 -4.20 -28.71 -1.27
N PRO A 84 -5.40 -28.18 -1.61
CA PRO A 84 -5.69 -27.82 -3.01
C PRO A 84 -4.83 -26.65 -3.49
N ARG A 85 -4.50 -25.71 -2.60
CA ARG A 85 -3.61 -24.58 -2.90
C ARG A 85 -2.20 -25.05 -3.23
N CYS A 86 -1.69 -26.07 -2.55
CA CYS A 86 -0.37 -26.63 -2.86
C CYS A 86 -0.30 -27.20 -4.28
N ILE A 87 -1.33 -27.92 -4.73
CA ILE A 87 -1.41 -28.44 -6.10
C ILE A 87 -1.54 -27.30 -7.10
N LEU A 88 -2.44 -26.36 -6.85
CA LEU A 88 -2.66 -25.21 -7.71
C LEU A 88 -1.38 -24.37 -7.88
N LYS A 89 -0.66 -24.11 -6.79
CA LYS A 89 0.63 -23.43 -6.81
C LYS A 89 1.64 -24.18 -7.68
N LYS A 90 1.75 -25.50 -7.54
CA LYS A 90 2.66 -26.31 -8.37
C LYS A 90 2.35 -26.18 -9.85
N ILE A 91 1.07 -26.19 -10.24
CA ILE A 91 0.65 -26.02 -11.64
C ILE A 91 1.08 -24.64 -12.15
N ILE A 92 0.76 -23.57 -11.40
CA ILE A 92 1.05 -22.18 -11.80
C ILE A 92 2.55 -21.90 -11.88
N THR A 93 3.34 -22.43 -10.95
CA THR A 93 4.79 -22.18 -10.90
C THR A 93 5.61 -23.19 -11.70
N SER A 94 4.97 -24.16 -12.35
CA SER A 94 5.68 -25.14 -13.18
C SER A 94 6.13 -24.52 -14.49
N SER A 95 7.11 -25.17 -15.13
CA SER A 95 7.53 -24.85 -16.49
C SER A 95 6.65 -25.50 -17.57
N ALA A 96 5.50 -26.08 -17.19
CA ALA A 96 4.65 -26.83 -18.10
C ALA A 96 3.87 -25.89 -19.06
N ASN A 97 3.46 -26.42 -20.22
CA ASN A 97 2.64 -25.69 -21.18
C ASN A 97 1.31 -25.13 -20.57
N ILE A 98 0.87 -23.98 -21.09
CA ILE A 98 -0.37 -23.26 -20.75
C ILE A 98 -1.60 -24.19 -20.79
N ASP A 99 -1.68 -25.14 -21.72
CA ASP A 99 -2.81 -26.08 -21.81
C ASP A 99 -3.00 -26.92 -20.53
N LEU A 100 -1.91 -27.24 -19.81
CA LEU A 100 -1.97 -27.97 -18.54
C LEU A 100 -2.42 -27.06 -17.38
N MET A 101 -2.11 -25.77 -17.46
CA MET A 101 -2.61 -24.77 -16.52
C MET A 101 -4.13 -24.59 -16.67
N ASP A 102 -4.63 -24.50 -17.91
CA ASP A 102 -6.06 -24.40 -18.20
C ASP A 102 -6.83 -25.65 -17.76
N ALA A 103 -6.27 -26.84 -18.01
CA ALA A 103 -6.78 -28.09 -17.47
C ALA A 103 -6.83 -28.07 -15.93
N GLY A 104 -5.77 -27.56 -15.28
CA GLY A 104 -5.68 -27.40 -13.84
C GLY A 104 -6.78 -26.51 -13.26
N PHE A 105 -7.05 -25.35 -13.88
CA PHE A 105 -8.11 -24.45 -13.47
C PHE A 105 -9.51 -25.04 -13.68
N THR A 106 -9.72 -25.71 -14.81
CA THR A 106 -11.00 -26.38 -15.12
C THR A 106 -11.31 -27.44 -14.08
N ILE A 107 -10.36 -28.35 -13.80
CA ILE A 107 -10.50 -29.39 -12.78
C ILE A 107 -10.70 -28.78 -11.39
N PHE A 108 -10.02 -27.67 -11.08
CA PHE A 108 -10.19 -27.00 -9.80
C PHE A 108 -11.63 -26.51 -9.62
N LEU A 109 -12.19 -25.85 -10.63
CA LEU A 109 -13.55 -25.31 -10.61
C LEU A 109 -14.62 -26.42 -10.60
N ASP A 110 -14.32 -27.60 -11.15
CA ASP A 110 -15.19 -28.78 -11.03
C ASP A 110 -15.28 -29.31 -9.59
N LEU A 111 -14.24 -29.07 -8.77
CA LEU A 111 -14.10 -29.64 -7.42
C LEU A 111 -14.29 -28.63 -6.28
N TYR A 112 -14.17 -27.34 -6.58
CA TYR A 112 -14.17 -26.24 -5.62
C TYR A 112 -14.87 -25.00 -6.18
N SER A 113 -15.26 -24.07 -5.31
CA SER A 113 -15.90 -22.82 -5.74
C SER A 113 -14.92 -21.85 -6.41
N GLU A 114 -15.48 -21.00 -7.27
CA GLU A 114 -14.76 -19.89 -7.91
C GLU A 114 -14.18 -18.91 -6.87
N ASP A 115 -14.91 -18.63 -5.79
CA ASP A 115 -14.41 -17.80 -4.69
C ASP A 115 -13.13 -18.37 -4.06
N LYS A 116 -13.07 -19.70 -3.91
CA LYS A 116 -11.89 -20.39 -3.35
C LYS A 116 -10.71 -20.30 -4.31
N LEU A 117 -10.96 -20.41 -5.62
CA LEU A 117 -9.93 -20.21 -6.64
C LEU A 117 -9.37 -18.79 -6.56
N LYS A 118 -10.24 -17.79 -6.48
CA LYS A 118 -9.85 -16.37 -6.42
C LYS A 118 -8.97 -16.04 -5.22
N VAL A 119 -9.32 -16.57 -4.04
CA VAL A 119 -8.50 -16.43 -2.82
C VAL A 119 -7.12 -17.04 -3.03
N TYR A 120 -7.05 -18.28 -3.51
CA TYR A 120 -5.77 -18.96 -3.70
C TYR A 120 -4.89 -18.30 -4.76
N LEU A 121 -5.47 -17.85 -5.87
CA LEU A 121 -4.74 -17.11 -6.90
C LEU A 121 -4.17 -15.80 -6.36
N SER A 122 -4.96 -15.07 -5.56
CA SER A 122 -4.51 -13.82 -4.93
C SER A 122 -3.31 -14.06 -4.03
N ASP A 123 -3.39 -15.08 -3.16
CA ASP A 123 -2.30 -15.42 -2.24
C ASP A 123 -1.05 -15.91 -2.99
N ILE A 124 -1.22 -16.73 -4.03
CA ILE A 124 -0.10 -17.24 -4.85
C ILE A 124 0.56 -16.10 -5.62
N MET A 125 -0.21 -15.17 -6.19
CA MET A 125 0.30 -13.98 -6.87
C MET A 125 1.07 -13.07 -5.91
N LEU A 126 0.56 -12.86 -4.69
CA LEU A 126 1.25 -12.10 -3.65
C LEU A 126 2.56 -12.76 -3.21
N GLU A 127 2.62 -14.09 -3.15
CA GLU A 127 3.84 -14.83 -2.84
C GLU A 127 4.88 -14.80 -3.99
N ALA A 128 4.42 -14.81 -5.23
CA ALA A 128 5.29 -14.88 -6.42
C ALA A 128 5.79 -13.51 -6.88
N ALA A 129 5.03 -12.44 -6.62
CA ALA A 129 5.36 -11.11 -7.11
C ALA A 129 6.46 -10.45 -6.26
N SER A 130 7.46 -9.88 -6.92
CA SER A 130 8.42 -9.01 -6.23
C SER A 130 7.70 -7.75 -5.71
N LYS A 131 8.17 -7.15 -4.60
CA LYS A 131 7.61 -5.88 -4.10
C LYS A 131 7.57 -4.79 -5.18
N LYS A 132 8.53 -4.80 -6.11
CA LYS A 132 8.58 -3.91 -7.26
C LYS A 132 7.49 -4.24 -8.28
N THR A 133 7.34 -5.51 -8.65
CA THR A 133 6.28 -6.01 -9.56
C THR A 133 4.87 -5.74 -9.04
N LEU A 134 4.66 -5.82 -7.72
CA LEU A 134 3.37 -5.45 -7.11
C LEU A 134 3.10 -3.96 -7.26
N VAL A 135 4.06 -3.09 -6.95
CA VAL A 135 3.91 -1.64 -7.10
C VAL A 135 3.70 -1.25 -8.57
N ASP A 136 4.45 -1.87 -9.48
CA ASP A 136 4.38 -1.57 -10.91
C ASP A 136 3.04 -2.03 -11.55
N ASN A 137 2.47 -3.18 -11.14
CA ASN A 137 1.17 -3.64 -11.67
C ASN A 137 -0.04 -3.07 -10.91
N VAL A 138 0.11 -2.73 -9.63
CA VAL A 138 -0.85 -1.87 -8.93
C VAL A 138 -0.98 -0.53 -9.66
N SER A 139 0.12 -0.07 -10.27
CA SER A 139 0.12 1.20 -10.99
C SER A 139 -0.73 1.22 -12.27
N THR A 140 -1.01 0.07 -12.87
CA THR A 140 -1.81 -0.07 -14.10
C THR A 140 -3.30 -0.31 -13.85
N GLU A 141 -3.66 -0.96 -12.73
CA GLU A 141 -5.05 -1.38 -12.45
C GLU A 141 -5.76 -0.52 -11.38
N LEU A 142 -5.02 0.16 -10.50
CA LEU A 142 -5.60 1.01 -9.47
C LEU A 142 -5.58 2.48 -9.89
N SER A 143 -6.61 3.25 -9.51
CA SER A 143 -6.57 4.70 -9.71
C SER A 143 -5.36 5.31 -8.99
N LYS A 144 -4.84 6.42 -9.52
CA LYS A 144 -3.72 7.16 -8.90
C LYS A 144 -3.97 7.49 -7.43
N SER A 145 -5.23 7.70 -7.03
CA SER A 145 -5.62 7.95 -5.64
C SER A 145 -5.31 6.76 -4.71
N TYR A 146 -5.70 5.54 -5.08
CA TYR A 146 -5.42 4.33 -4.27
C TYR A 146 -3.93 4.01 -4.22
N GLN A 147 -3.20 4.24 -5.32
CA GLN A 147 -1.75 4.08 -5.34
C GLN A 147 -1.07 5.05 -4.37
N LEU A 148 -1.50 6.31 -4.36
CA LEU A 148 -0.98 7.34 -3.49
C LEU A 148 -1.25 7.02 -2.01
N GLU A 149 -2.45 6.53 -1.69
CA GLU A 149 -2.79 6.06 -0.34
C GLU A 149 -1.91 4.88 0.08
N PHE A 150 -1.75 3.87 -0.77
CA PHE A 150 -0.89 2.72 -0.49
C PHE A 150 0.57 3.13 -0.28
N ASN A 151 1.11 3.97 -1.16
CA ASN A 151 2.47 4.50 -1.06
C ASN A 151 2.66 5.32 0.21
N SER A 152 1.67 6.12 0.60
CA SER A 152 1.70 6.88 1.86
C SER A 152 1.80 5.96 3.08
N GLN A 153 1.06 4.83 3.09
CA GLN A 153 1.11 3.87 4.17
C GLN A 153 2.46 3.15 4.22
N ILE A 154 3.00 2.74 3.08
CA ILE A 154 4.35 2.17 3.01
C ILE A 154 5.38 3.17 3.53
N PHE A 155 5.30 4.43 3.11
CA PHE A 155 6.20 5.47 3.58
C PHE A 155 6.12 5.65 5.09
N LEU A 156 4.90 5.79 5.64
CA LEU A 156 4.67 5.82 7.09
C LEU A 156 5.27 4.59 7.78
N THR A 157 5.16 3.38 7.23
CA THR A 157 5.78 2.20 7.87
C THR A 157 7.30 2.29 7.99
N LYS A 158 7.97 3.00 7.08
CA LYS A 158 9.44 3.13 7.02
C LYS A 158 10.01 4.27 7.84
N ILE A 159 9.22 5.30 8.15
CA ILE A 159 9.70 6.44 8.95
C ILE A 159 10.00 6.01 10.38
N GLU A 160 11.18 6.37 10.86
CA GLU A 160 11.54 6.27 12.27
C GLU A 160 11.12 7.55 13.01
N CYS A 161 10.75 7.44 14.29
CA CYS A 161 10.31 8.60 15.08
C CYS A 161 11.50 9.27 15.79
N ASN A 162 12.48 9.75 15.02
CA ASN A 162 13.70 10.36 15.55
C ASN A 162 14.10 11.63 14.78
N ASN A 163 15.07 12.38 15.32
CA ASN A 163 15.57 13.61 14.70
C ASN A 163 16.21 13.38 13.32
N GLY A 164 16.79 12.19 13.10
CA GLY A 164 17.35 11.81 11.79
C GLY A 164 16.28 11.75 10.70
N SER A 165 15.08 11.27 11.04
CA SER A 165 13.95 11.23 10.10
C SER A 165 13.40 12.62 9.77
N VAL A 166 13.40 13.55 10.73
CA VAL A 166 13.07 14.96 10.46
C VAL A 166 14.05 15.58 9.45
N GLN A 167 15.36 15.31 9.61
CA GLN A 167 16.36 15.77 8.65
C GLN A 167 16.19 15.13 7.28
N LEU A 168 15.91 13.82 7.24
CA LEU A 168 15.62 13.12 5.99
C LEU A 168 14.43 13.76 5.24
N ILE A 169 13.33 14.05 5.94
CA ILE A 169 12.17 14.73 5.36
C ILE A 169 12.58 16.07 4.76
N ASN A 170 13.36 16.87 5.48
CA ASN A 170 13.83 18.16 4.98
C ASN A 170 14.67 17.99 3.70
N GLU A 171 15.62 17.06 3.67
CA GLU A 171 16.43 16.79 2.49
C GLU A 171 15.58 16.34 1.29
N MET A 172 14.54 15.51 1.52
CA MET A 172 13.63 15.07 0.47
C MET A 172 12.82 16.21 -0.16
N LEU A 173 12.65 17.34 0.54
CA LEU A 173 11.86 18.49 0.08
C LEU A 173 12.66 19.53 -0.71
N LYS A 174 13.99 19.43 -0.79
CA LYS A 174 14.83 20.38 -1.54
C LYS A 174 14.65 20.28 -3.07
N ASP A 175 14.47 19.07 -3.58
CA ASP A 175 14.26 18.79 -5.01
C ASP A 175 13.16 17.74 -5.20
N CYS A 176 12.00 17.99 -4.58
CA CYS A 176 10.89 17.06 -4.60
C CYS A 176 10.13 17.07 -5.94
N LYS A 177 9.47 15.94 -6.25
CA LYS A 177 8.51 15.81 -7.35
C LYS A 177 7.08 15.90 -6.81
N GLN A 178 6.09 16.15 -7.69
CA GLN A 178 4.68 16.24 -7.30
C GLN A 178 4.22 15.02 -6.49
N ASP A 179 4.54 13.81 -6.95
CA ASP A 179 4.16 12.55 -6.27
C ASP A 179 4.66 12.49 -4.81
N MET A 180 5.83 13.08 -4.54
CA MET A 180 6.41 13.12 -3.19
C MET A 180 5.61 14.06 -2.28
N VAL A 181 5.24 15.24 -2.78
CA VAL A 181 4.45 16.22 -2.04
C VAL A 181 3.05 15.70 -1.80
N ASP A 182 2.40 15.13 -2.83
CA ASP A 182 1.08 14.53 -2.72
C ASP A 182 1.10 13.37 -1.71
N MET A 183 2.14 12.53 -1.72
CA MET A 183 2.29 11.46 -0.72
C MET A 183 2.43 12.01 0.70
N MET A 184 3.20 13.10 0.88
CA MET A 184 3.33 13.77 2.18
C MET A 184 2.00 14.33 2.67
N VAL A 185 1.25 15.02 1.81
CA VAL A 185 -0.10 15.52 2.12
C VAL A 185 -1.03 14.37 2.53
N VAL A 186 -0.99 13.25 1.80
CA VAL A 186 -1.79 12.06 2.14
C VAL A 186 -1.36 11.44 3.49
N CYS A 187 -0.06 11.47 3.82
CA CYS A 187 0.40 11.04 5.14
C CYS A 187 -0.18 11.91 6.26
N LEU A 188 -0.27 13.23 6.06
CA LEU A 188 -0.77 14.17 7.06
C LEU A 188 -2.26 14.00 7.36
N ILE A 189 -3.06 13.64 6.36
CA ILE A 189 -4.51 13.38 6.54
C ILE A 189 -4.80 11.97 7.07
N ASN A 190 -3.78 11.14 7.31
CA ASN A 190 -3.96 9.78 7.78
C ASN A 190 -4.53 9.75 9.21
N LYS A 191 -5.72 9.16 9.35
CA LYS A 191 -6.44 9.06 10.64
C LYS A 191 -6.14 7.79 11.43
N ASN A 192 -5.25 6.91 10.95
CA ASN A 192 -4.96 5.66 11.63
C ASN A 192 -4.06 5.92 12.86
N PRO A 193 -4.52 5.60 14.09
CA PRO A 193 -3.78 5.89 15.31
C PRO A 193 -2.38 5.26 15.35
N LYS A 194 -2.19 4.12 14.65
CA LYS A 194 -0.91 3.41 14.53
C LYS A 194 0.21 4.29 13.96
N TYR A 195 -0.12 5.28 13.15
CA TYR A 195 0.86 6.13 12.47
C TYR A 195 0.99 7.53 13.09
N SER A 196 0.29 7.81 14.19
CA SER A 196 0.23 9.15 14.80
C SER A 196 1.60 9.79 15.07
N ASP A 197 2.55 9.06 15.65
CA ASP A 197 3.88 9.61 15.94
C ASP A 197 4.73 9.83 14.67
N LYS A 198 4.47 9.05 13.63
CA LYS A 198 5.11 9.20 12.32
C LYS A 198 4.56 10.42 11.60
N VAL A 199 3.25 10.64 11.66
CA VAL A 199 2.61 11.86 11.17
C VAL A 199 3.17 13.09 11.90
N LYS A 200 3.30 13.05 13.24
CA LYS A 200 3.94 14.15 14.00
C LYS A 200 5.37 14.42 13.54
N THR A 201 6.11 13.39 13.15
CA THR A 201 7.48 13.52 12.63
C THR A 201 7.49 14.22 11.27
N ILE A 202 6.54 13.87 10.39
CA ILE A 202 6.33 14.53 9.10
C ILE A 202 5.95 16.00 9.29
N VAL A 203 4.98 16.30 10.18
CA VAL A 203 4.57 17.66 10.52
C VAL A 203 5.78 18.48 10.96
N LYS A 204 6.58 17.98 11.91
CA LYS A 204 7.80 18.67 12.37
C LYS A 204 8.79 18.98 11.25
N GLY A 205 8.98 18.06 10.30
CA GLY A 205 9.84 18.27 9.14
C GLY A 205 9.30 19.38 8.22
N LEU A 206 8.02 19.29 7.87
CA LEU A 206 7.35 20.28 7.02
C LEU A 206 7.33 21.67 7.66
N THR A 207 6.91 21.79 8.91
CA THR A 207 6.89 23.06 9.64
C THR A 207 8.28 23.69 9.67
N LYS A 208 9.34 22.89 9.85
CA LYS A 208 10.73 23.38 9.81
C LYS A 208 11.14 23.88 8.42
N VAL A 209 10.75 23.20 7.35
CA VAL A 209 11.00 23.63 5.97
C VAL A 209 10.22 24.90 5.64
N MET A 210 8.94 24.94 5.98
CA MET A 210 8.06 26.06 5.69
C MET A 210 8.48 27.33 6.47
N ALA A 211 8.89 27.17 7.73
CA ALA A 211 9.36 28.28 8.55
C ALA A 211 10.76 28.79 8.16
N SER A 212 11.57 28.02 7.41
CA SER A 212 12.91 28.47 7.04
C SER A 212 12.92 29.54 5.95
N GLN A 213 11.83 29.65 5.18
CA GLN A 213 11.68 30.61 4.07
C GLN A 213 12.90 30.63 3.12
N ASP A 214 13.49 29.45 2.89
CA ASP A 214 14.72 29.30 2.11
C ASP A 214 14.39 29.01 0.64
N ILE A 215 15.10 29.68 -0.27
CA ILE A 215 14.96 29.51 -1.72
C ILE A 215 15.20 28.07 -2.19
N VAL A 216 15.97 27.29 -1.43
CA VAL A 216 16.19 25.86 -1.72
C VAL A 216 14.87 25.08 -1.72
N TYR A 217 13.85 25.51 -0.99
CA TYR A 217 12.54 24.85 -0.94
C TYR A 217 11.47 25.49 -1.84
N LYS A 218 11.88 26.38 -2.74
CA LYS A 218 10.97 27.08 -3.66
C LYS A 218 10.12 26.13 -4.51
N ASN A 219 10.70 25.02 -4.95
CA ASN A 219 9.98 24.01 -5.71
C ASN A 219 8.91 23.28 -4.87
N PHE A 220 9.21 23.00 -3.59
CA PHE A 220 8.24 22.39 -2.67
C PHE A 220 6.97 23.23 -2.55
N TRP A 221 7.10 24.54 -2.32
CA TRP A 221 5.94 25.45 -2.23
C TRP A 221 5.06 25.37 -3.48
N LYS A 222 5.69 25.47 -4.66
CA LYS A 222 4.98 25.40 -5.94
C LYS A 222 4.19 24.09 -6.12
N LEU A 223 4.77 22.97 -5.71
CA LEU A 223 4.13 21.65 -5.80
C LEU A 223 3.03 21.45 -4.75
N LEU A 224 3.21 22.00 -3.54
CA LEU A 224 2.19 21.96 -2.48
C LEU A 224 0.88 22.63 -2.92
N PHE A 225 1.00 23.78 -3.58
CA PHE A 225 -0.14 24.52 -4.13
C PHE A 225 -0.77 23.86 -5.37
N ARG A 226 -0.14 22.82 -5.93
CA ARG A 226 -0.68 22.01 -7.03
C ARG A 226 -1.37 20.74 -6.57
N THR A 227 -1.28 20.40 -5.28
CA THR A 227 -1.94 19.22 -4.72
C THR A 227 -3.46 19.32 -4.86
N GLU A 228 -4.09 18.17 -5.12
CA GLU A 228 -5.54 18.01 -5.25
C GLU A 228 -6.31 18.72 -4.13
N GLU A 229 -7.43 19.33 -4.51
CA GLU A 229 -8.16 20.27 -3.66
C GLU A 229 -8.60 19.66 -2.33
N ASP A 230 -9.33 18.55 -2.39
CA ASP A 230 -9.86 17.87 -1.21
C ASP A 230 -8.78 17.50 -0.21
N LYS A 231 -7.62 17.01 -0.69
CA LYS A 231 -6.50 16.59 0.16
C LYS A 231 -5.81 17.77 0.82
N PHE A 232 -5.59 18.85 0.06
CA PHE A 232 -5.01 20.07 0.59
C PHE A 232 -5.91 20.69 1.67
N ILE A 233 -7.20 20.80 1.42
CA ILE A 233 -8.15 21.37 2.39
C ILE A 233 -8.22 20.52 3.65
N GLN A 234 -8.27 19.18 3.52
CA GLN A 234 -8.24 18.30 4.69
C GLN A 234 -6.93 18.42 5.49
N MET A 235 -5.79 18.56 4.82
CA MET A 235 -4.51 18.79 5.50
C MET A 235 -4.55 20.08 6.32
N CYS A 236 -5.01 21.18 5.72
CA CYS A 236 -5.13 22.48 6.40
C CYS A 236 -6.08 22.43 7.60
N LEU A 237 -7.20 21.71 7.49
CA LEU A 237 -8.16 21.52 8.58
C LEU A 237 -7.58 20.68 9.74
N ASN A 238 -6.75 19.68 9.43
CA ASN A 238 -6.17 18.78 10.43
C ASN A 238 -4.94 19.39 11.13
N HIS A 239 -4.20 20.28 10.46
CA HIS A 239 -2.93 20.82 10.92
C HIS A 239 -2.92 22.35 10.80
N GLY A 240 -3.49 23.02 11.81
CA GLY A 240 -3.62 24.48 11.83
C GLY A 240 -2.28 25.22 11.79
N ASP A 241 -1.22 24.65 12.38
CA ASP A 241 0.15 25.19 12.35
C ASP A 241 0.73 25.22 10.91
N ILE A 242 0.49 24.16 10.14
CA ILE A 242 0.84 24.12 8.71
C ILE A 242 0.02 25.16 7.95
N PHE A 243 -1.28 25.25 8.24
CA PHE A 243 -2.17 26.20 7.58
C PHE A 243 -1.76 27.66 7.82
N GLU A 244 -1.38 28.04 9.04
CA GLU A 244 -0.87 29.39 9.36
C GLU A 244 0.38 29.74 8.54
N LEU A 245 1.30 28.78 8.35
CA LEU A 245 2.49 28.96 7.53
C LEU A 245 2.14 29.10 6.04
N ILE A 246 1.16 28.36 5.54
CA ILE A 246 0.63 28.51 4.17
C ILE A 246 0.04 29.90 3.98
N CYS A 247 -0.74 30.39 4.94
CA CYS A 247 -1.35 31.71 4.87
C CYS A 247 -0.29 32.80 4.86
N THR A 248 0.73 32.68 5.72
CA THR A 248 1.86 33.62 5.78
C THR A 248 2.61 33.66 4.44
N ALA A 249 2.87 32.49 3.86
CA ALA A 249 3.48 32.33 2.54
C ALA A 249 2.67 33.03 1.42
N LEU A 250 1.35 32.86 1.42
CA LEU A 250 0.47 33.52 0.46
C LEU A 250 0.45 35.04 0.66
N ILE A 251 0.41 35.51 1.91
CA ILE A 251 0.46 36.94 2.22
C ILE A 251 1.75 37.57 1.71
N ASP A 252 2.89 36.93 1.96
CA ASP A 252 4.18 37.43 1.48
C ASP A 252 4.24 37.44 -0.06
N CYS A 253 3.62 36.45 -0.72
CA CYS A 253 3.49 36.43 -2.18
C CYS A 253 2.63 37.61 -2.69
N GLY A 254 1.52 37.91 -2.00
CA GLY A 254 0.67 39.07 -2.31
C GLY A 254 1.45 40.39 -2.23
N LYS A 255 2.20 40.60 -1.15
CA LYS A 255 3.08 41.77 -0.98
C LYS A 255 4.15 41.86 -2.07
N SER A 256 4.75 40.73 -2.44
CA SER A 256 5.73 40.67 -3.54
C SER A 256 5.11 41.09 -4.87
N ILE A 257 3.85 40.73 -5.14
CA ILE A 257 3.13 41.10 -6.37
C ILE A 257 2.77 42.59 -6.36
N GLU A 258 2.21 43.10 -5.26
CA GLU A 258 1.88 44.52 -5.11
C GLU A 258 3.13 45.40 -5.24
N GLY A 259 4.23 45.01 -4.59
CA GLY A 259 5.52 45.70 -4.65
C GLY A 259 6.33 45.49 -5.92
N LYS A 260 5.84 44.69 -6.89
CA LYS A 260 6.55 44.33 -8.13
C LYS A 260 7.98 43.81 -7.89
N MET A 261 8.19 43.05 -6.81
CA MET A 261 9.50 42.51 -6.48
C MET A 261 9.89 41.37 -7.43
N SER A 262 11.20 41.20 -7.66
CA SER A 262 11.70 40.10 -8.49
C SER A 262 11.43 38.75 -7.84
N ARG A 263 10.65 37.91 -8.54
CA ARG A 263 10.32 36.55 -8.10
C ARG A 263 11.50 35.58 -8.13
N GLU A 264 12.59 35.95 -8.80
CA GLU A 264 13.74 35.07 -8.99
C GLU A 264 14.41 34.71 -7.66
N TYR A 265 14.46 35.65 -6.72
CA TYR A 265 15.09 35.49 -5.40
C TYR A 265 14.10 35.24 -4.26
N PHE A 266 12.80 35.17 -4.57
CA PHE A 266 11.77 34.92 -3.57
C PHE A 266 11.63 33.42 -3.30
N TYR A 267 11.39 33.06 -2.03
CA TYR A 267 11.34 31.66 -1.57
C TYR A 267 10.08 30.92 -2.03
N ILE A 268 9.11 31.63 -2.62
CA ILE A 268 7.91 31.10 -3.27
C ILE A 268 7.84 31.62 -4.71
N ASP A 269 7.44 30.76 -5.64
CA ASP A 269 7.20 31.15 -7.05
C ASP A 269 5.80 30.79 -7.47
N LEU A 270 4.88 31.72 -7.23
CA LEU A 270 3.53 31.64 -7.74
C LEU A 270 3.28 32.78 -8.72
N SER A 271 2.68 32.44 -9.86
CA SER A 271 2.02 33.42 -10.70
C SER A 271 0.79 34.01 -10.00
N TYR A 272 0.32 35.17 -10.46
CA TYR A 272 -0.91 35.77 -9.94
C TYR A 272 -2.11 34.81 -10.07
N SER A 273 -2.21 34.09 -11.18
CA SER A 273 -3.26 33.09 -11.41
C SER A 273 -3.14 31.91 -10.44
N GLU A 274 -1.94 31.39 -10.19
CA GLU A 274 -1.74 30.29 -9.24
C GLU A 274 -2.07 30.74 -7.81
N MET A 275 -1.65 31.95 -7.43
CA MET A 275 -2.01 32.53 -6.13
C MET A 275 -3.53 32.71 -6.00
N SER A 276 -4.19 33.28 -7.01
CA SER A 276 -5.63 33.52 -7.00
C SER A 276 -6.43 32.24 -6.82
N LEU A 277 -6.06 31.18 -7.55
CA LEU A 277 -6.69 29.86 -7.41
C LEU A 277 -6.52 29.28 -6.01
N ASN A 278 -5.34 29.42 -5.40
CA ASN A 278 -5.09 28.90 -4.06
C ASN A 278 -5.80 29.70 -2.97
N VAL A 279 -5.92 31.03 -3.13
CA VAL A 279 -6.72 31.87 -2.24
C VAL A 279 -8.21 31.49 -2.35
N GLN A 280 -8.74 31.34 -3.56
CA GLN A 280 -10.13 30.91 -3.78
C GLN A 280 -10.40 29.56 -3.14
N LYS A 281 -9.54 28.57 -3.40
CA LYS A 281 -9.59 27.25 -2.77
C LYS A 281 -9.68 27.30 -1.24
N ILE A 282 -8.90 28.18 -0.60
CA ILE A 282 -8.98 28.40 0.86
C ILE A 282 -10.31 29.06 1.25
N CYS A 283 -10.73 30.07 0.50
CA CYS A 283 -11.90 30.90 0.81
C CYS A 283 -13.23 30.19 0.57
N ASP A 284 -13.27 29.21 -0.33
CA ASP A 284 -14.44 28.36 -0.58
C ASP A 284 -14.74 27.45 0.62
N ASN A 285 -13.76 27.24 1.52
CA ASN A 285 -13.97 26.61 2.81
C ASN A 285 -14.21 27.64 3.91
N GLY A 286 -15.43 27.70 4.46
CA GLY A 286 -15.81 28.71 5.46
C GLY A 286 -14.93 28.77 6.72
N ASN A 287 -14.42 27.63 7.21
CA ASN A 287 -13.56 27.61 8.40
C ASN A 287 -12.17 28.17 8.09
N LEU A 288 -11.56 27.73 6.98
CA LEU A 288 -10.25 28.21 6.57
C LEU A 288 -10.29 29.68 6.14
N LYS A 289 -11.38 30.12 5.49
CA LYS A 289 -11.61 31.52 5.12
C LYS A 289 -11.51 32.46 6.32
N LEU A 290 -12.19 32.13 7.42
CA LEU A 290 -12.20 32.97 8.62
C LEU A 290 -10.80 33.15 9.18
N VAL A 291 -10.06 32.04 9.33
CA VAL A 291 -8.69 32.07 9.83
C VAL A 291 -7.74 32.82 8.88
N PHE A 292 -7.89 32.63 7.56
CA PHE A 292 -7.09 33.36 6.58
C PHE A 292 -7.31 34.87 6.64
N LEU A 293 -8.57 35.30 6.73
CA LEU A 293 -8.93 36.70 6.89
C LEU A 293 -8.34 37.29 8.17
N ASP A 294 -8.46 36.60 9.30
CA ASP A 294 -7.87 37.03 10.57
C ASP A 294 -6.36 37.26 10.46
N LEU A 295 -5.65 36.38 9.76
CA LEU A 295 -4.20 36.53 9.51
C LEU A 295 -3.88 37.73 8.60
N ILE A 296 -4.68 37.98 7.56
CA ILE A 296 -4.54 39.19 6.73
C ILE A 296 -4.70 40.44 7.60
N TYR A 297 -5.77 40.52 8.40
CA TYR A 297 -6.03 41.65 9.31
C TYR A 297 -4.88 41.87 10.29
N GLN A 298 -4.34 40.80 10.89
CA GLN A 298 -3.22 40.89 11.83
C GLN A 298 -1.92 41.33 11.16
N SER A 299 -1.71 40.93 9.91
CA SER A 299 -0.49 41.27 9.16
C SER A 299 -0.39 42.75 8.73
N LYS A 300 -1.44 43.55 9.01
CA LYS A 300 -1.59 44.96 8.60
C LYS A 300 -1.43 45.17 7.09
N ASP A 301 -1.71 44.13 6.32
CA ASP A 301 -1.62 44.18 4.87
C ASP A 301 -2.79 44.97 4.29
N ASN A 302 -2.67 45.41 3.03
CA ASN A 302 -3.70 46.19 2.37
C ASN A 302 -4.94 45.31 2.11
N ILE A 303 -5.90 45.30 3.03
CA ILE A 303 -7.16 44.53 2.90
C ILE A 303 -7.87 44.83 1.56
N GLY A 304 -7.79 46.08 1.10
CA GLY A 304 -8.35 46.48 -0.19
C GLY A 304 -7.64 45.85 -1.40
N PHE A 305 -6.39 45.41 -1.29
CA PHE A 305 -5.76 44.56 -2.31
C PHE A 305 -6.42 43.19 -2.33
N TRP A 306 -6.58 42.55 -1.18
CA TRP A 306 -7.16 41.21 -1.07
C TRP A 306 -8.63 41.15 -1.52
N GLU A 307 -9.45 42.11 -1.09
CA GLU A 307 -10.86 42.21 -1.49
C GLU A 307 -11.03 42.46 -2.99
N ARG A 308 -10.20 43.33 -3.60
CA ARG A 308 -10.29 43.65 -5.03
C ARG A 308 -9.81 42.52 -5.93
N GLU A 309 -8.67 41.92 -5.58
CA GLU A 309 -7.96 40.99 -6.46
C GLU A 309 -8.45 39.55 -6.31
N PHE A 310 -8.93 39.17 -5.13
CA PHE A 310 -9.26 37.77 -4.83
C PHE A 310 -10.70 37.55 -4.39
N LYS A 311 -11.53 38.61 -4.31
CA LYS A 311 -12.94 38.55 -3.88
C LYS A 311 -13.13 37.81 -2.55
N VAL A 312 -12.17 37.99 -1.63
CA VAL A 312 -12.20 37.43 -0.29
C VAL A 312 -13.37 38.03 0.51
#